data_AF-A0A1E3X3H1-F1
#
_entry.id   AF-A0A1E3X3H1-F1
#
_cell.length_a   1.000
_cell.length_b   1.000
_cell.length_c   1.000
_cell.angle_alpha   90.00
_cell.angle_beta   90.00
_cell.angle_gamma   90.00
#
_symmetry.space_group_name_H-M   'P 1'
#
loop_
_entity.id
_entity.type
_entity.pdbx_description
1 polymer ?
#
loop_
_entity_poly.entity_id
_entity_poly.type
_entity_poly.pdbx_seq_one_letter_code
_entity_poly.pdbx_strand_id
1 'polypeptide(L)' 'MWIMARPWRIQYEGAIYHIMSRGVGRGKIFLTNEDYSKFLEYVEKAREKFGLDIFAFVLMSNHVLC' A
#
# COMPACT_ATOMS: atom_id res chain seq x y z
N MET A 1 18.36 25.39 -2.58
CA MET A 1 17.56 24.21 -2.17
C MET A 1 16.14 24.43 -2.68
N TRP A 2 15.76 23.84 -3.81
CA TRP A 2 14.41 23.99 -4.35
C TRP A 2 13.45 23.16 -3.48
N ILE A 3 12.54 23.84 -2.77
CA ILE A 3 11.42 23.17 -2.09
C ILE A 3 10.43 22.80 -3.19
N MET A 4 10.53 21.57 -3.68
CA MET A 4 9.53 21.00 -4.58
C MET A 4 8.39 20.49 -3.71
N ALA A 5 7.31 21.27 -3.61
CA ALA A 5 6.10 20.82 -2.93
C ALA A 5 5.59 19.55 -3.61
N ARG A 6 5.25 18.54 -2.81
CA ARG A 6 4.65 17.31 -3.35
C ARG A 6 3.33 17.69 -4.05
N PRO A 7 3.01 17.10 -5.21
CA PRO A 7 1.72 17.31 -5.85
C PRO A 7 0.56 17.02 -4.90
N TRP A 8 -0.55 17.74 -5.09
CA TRP A 8 -1.77 17.51 -4.35
C TRP A 8 -2.27 16.08 -4.58
N ARG A 9 -2.64 15.40 -3.49
CA ARG A 9 -3.36 14.13 -3.56
C ARG A 9 -4.84 14.46 -3.75
N ILE A 10 -5.26 14.55 -5.00
CA ILE A 10 -6.64 14.88 -5.37
C ILE A 10 -7.57 13.81 -4.80
N GLN A 11 -8.65 14.21 -4.14
CA GLN A 11 -9.65 13.31 -3.56
C GLN A 11 -11.06 13.66 -4.03
N TYR A 12 -11.78 12.66 -4.52
CA TYR A 12 -13.19 12.76 -4.90
C TYR A 12 -13.86 11.38 -4.78
N GLU A 13 -15.19 11.36 -4.73
CA GLU A 13 -15.98 10.13 -4.59
C GLU A 13 -15.82 9.23 -5.82
N GLY A 14 -15.60 7.92 -5.60
CA GLY A 14 -15.37 6.95 -6.67
C GLY A 14 -13.99 7.01 -7.33
N ALA A 15 -13.06 7.86 -6.83
CA ALA A 15 -11.70 7.89 -7.34
C ALA A 15 -10.97 6.56 -7.11
N ILE A 16 -10.23 6.11 -8.12
CA ILE A 16 -9.37 4.93 -8.05
C ILE A 16 -7.93 5.39 -7.83
N TYR A 17 -7.26 4.79 -6.85
CA TYR A 17 -5.89 5.13 -6.51
C TYR A 17 -4.98 3.92 -6.71
N HIS A 18 -3.81 4.17 -7.31
CA HIS A 18 -2.69 3.25 -7.26
C HIS A 18 -1.80 3.64 -6.08
N ILE A 19 -1.69 2.77 -5.09
CA ILE A 19 -0.94 2.96 -3.84
C ILE A 19 0.32 2.12 -3.90
N MET A 20 1.45 2.72 -3.52
CA MET A 20 2.73 2.01 -3.41
C MET A 20 3.34 2.26 -2.02
N SER A 21 3.73 1.19 -1.35
CA SER A 21 4.54 1.20 -0.14
C SER A 21 5.86 0.50 -0.41
N ARG A 22 6.96 1.07 0.11
CA ARG A 22 8.32 0.55 -0.08
C ARG A 22 9.07 0.55 1.23
N GLY A 23 9.85 -0.50 1.47
CA GLY A 23 10.68 -0.61 2.66
C GLY A 23 11.70 0.53 2.74
N VAL A 24 11.94 1.03 3.95
CA VAL A 24 12.95 2.07 4.20
C VAL A 24 14.30 1.58 3.68
N GLY A 25 15.00 2.44 2.93
CA GLY A 25 16.28 2.07 2.32
C GLY A 25 16.19 0.89 1.34
N ARG A 26 15.01 0.58 0.79
CA ARG A 26 14.74 -0.62 -0.04
C ARG A 26 14.86 -1.94 0.72
N GLY A 27 14.88 -1.89 2.05
CA GLY A 27 14.92 -3.06 2.91
C GLY A 27 13.73 -3.98 2.72
N LYS A 28 13.89 -5.24 3.13
CA LYS A 28 12.80 -6.20 3.12
C LYS A 28 11.74 -5.79 4.13
N ILE A 29 10.49 -5.76 3.68
CA ILE A 29 9.28 -5.58 4.51
C ILE A 29 8.84 -6.95 5.02
N PHE A 30 8.85 -7.96 4.14
CA PHE A 30 8.50 -9.34 4.46
C PHE A 30 9.78 -10.16 4.61
N LEU A 31 10.00 -10.69 5.81
CA LEU A 31 11.18 -11.47 6.18
C LEU A 31 10.91 -12.96 6.05
N THR A 32 9.69 -13.39 6.35
CA THR A 32 9.24 -14.79 6.24
C THR A 32 7.96 -14.90 5.41
N ASN A 33 7.55 -16.14 5.09
CA ASN A 33 6.32 -16.37 4.33
C ASN A 33 5.07 -16.02 5.16
N GLU A 34 5.14 -16.18 6.48
CA GLU A 34 4.08 -15.85 7.42
C GLU A 34 3.76 -14.35 7.42
N ASP A 35 4.76 -13.49 7.16
CA ASP A 35 4.55 -12.05 7.08
C ASP A 35 3.61 -11.66 5.93
N TYR A 36 3.67 -12.37 4.80
CA TYR A 36 2.76 -12.14 3.67
C TYR A 36 1.32 -12.51 4.05
N SER A 37 1.12 -13.68 4.67
CA SER A 37 -0.19 -14.10 5.15
C SER A 37 -0.76 -13.12 6.17
N LYS A 38 0.07 -12.64 7.10
CA LYS A 38 -0.35 -11.68 8.11
C LYS A 38 -0.72 -10.32 7.50
N PHE A 39 0.01 -9.89 6.47
CA PHE A 39 -0.30 -8.67 5.74
C PHE A 39 -1.65 -8.76 5.03
N LEU A 40 -1.96 -9.90 4.39
CA LEU A 40 -3.27 -10.13 3.78
C LEU A 40 -4.40 -10.04 4.81
N GLU A 41 -4.22 -10.61 6.01
CA GLU A 41 -5.19 -10.49 7.11
C GLU A 41 -5.42 -9.02 7.51
N TYR A 42 -4.37 -8.20 7.53
CA TYR A 42 -4.51 -6.77 7.82
C TYR A 42 -5.20 -5.99 6.70
N VAL A 43 -4.91 -6.33 5.45
CA VAL A 43 -5.58 -5.72 4.29
C VAL A 43 -7.07 -6.05 4.31
N GLU A 44 -7.45 -7.30 4.60
CA GLU A 44 -8.84 -7.71 4.71
C GLU A 44 -9.57 -6.97 5.84
N LYS A 45 -8.96 -6.90 7.04
CA LYS A 45 -9.52 -6.11 8.15
C LYS A 45 -9.67 -4.64 7.82
N ALA A 46 -8.72 -4.06 7.08
CA ALA A 46 -8.81 -2.68 6.64
C ALA A 46 -9.93 -2.50 5.60
N ARG A 47 -10.06 -3.44 4.66
CA ARG A 47 -11.14 -3.48 3.66
C ARG A 47 -12.51 -3.45 4.34
N GLU A 48 -12.72 -4.31 5.33
CA GLU A 48 -13.98 -4.38 6.09
C GLU A 48 -14.22 -3.12 6.93
N LYS A 49 -13.19 -2.62 7.61
CA LYS A 49 -13.31 -1.47 8.50
C LYS A 49 -13.58 -0.17 7.75
N PHE A 50 -13.01 0.00 6.57
CA PHE A 50 -13.06 1.26 5.81
C PHE A 50 -13.91 1.17 4.54
N GLY A 51 -14.48 0.00 4.21
CA GLY A 51 -15.31 -0.19 3.01
C GLY A 51 -14.54 0.01 1.71
N LEU A 52 -13.30 -0.48 1.64
CA LEU A 52 -12.43 -0.27 0.48
C LEU A 52 -12.70 -1.32 -0.61
N ASP A 53 -12.69 -0.88 -1.86
CA ASP A 53 -12.64 -1.77 -3.02
C ASP A 53 -11.19 -1.93 -3.49
N ILE A 54 -10.67 -3.16 -3.41
CA ILE A 54 -9.31 -3.51 -3.82
C ILE A 54 -9.39 -4.28 -5.13
N PHE A 55 -8.95 -3.67 -6.22
CA PHE A 55 -9.02 -4.26 -7.56
C PHE A 55 -7.88 -5.24 -7.84
N ALA A 56 -6.66 -4.87 -7.45
CA ALA A 56 -5.46 -5.67 -7.65
C ALA A 56 -4.42 -5.28 -6.59
N PHE A 57 -3.49 -6.18 -6.30
CA PHE A 57 -2.30 -5.85 -5.53
C PHE A 57 -1.16 -6.81 -5.83
N VAL A 58 0.07 -6.39 -5.54
CA VAL A 58 1.28 -7.19 -5.64
C VAL A 58 2.08 -7.06 -4.35
N LEU A 59 2.45 -8.20 -3.75
CA LEU A 59 3.35 -8.27 -2.59
C LEU A 59 4.73 -8.72 -3.05
N MET A 60 5.70 -7.81 -2.99
CA MET A 60 7.11 -8.10 -3.18
C MET A 60 7.82 -8.03 -1.83
N SER A 61 8.97 -8.69 -1.68
CA SER A 61 9.73 -8.70 -0.42
C SER A 61 10.06 -7.31 0.14
N ASN A 62 10.10 -6.27 -0.69
CA ASN A 62 10.43 -4.89 -0.32
C ASN A 62 9.43 -3.82 -0.82
N HIS A 63 8.36 -4.22 -1.50
CA HIS A 63 7.31 -3.31 -2.00
C HIS A 63 5.93 -3.94 -1.89
N VAL A 64 4.93 -3.10 -1.66
CA VAL A 64 3.52 -3.44 -1.82
C VAL A 64 2.92 -2.44 -2.81
N LEU A 65 2.19 -2.95 -3.79
CA LEU A 65 1.45 -2.14 -4.76
C LEU A 65 -0.02 -2.56 -4.71
N CYS A 66 -0.94 -1.60 -4.76
CA CYS A 66 -2.39 -1.79 -4.84
C CYS A 66 -2.94 -0.89 -5.94
#